data_AF-A0A915A403-F1
#
_entry.id   AF-A0A915A403-F1
#
_cell.length_a   1.000
_cell.length_b   1.000
_cell.length_c   1.000
_cell.angle_alpha   90.00
_cell.angle_beta   90.00
_cell.angle_gamma   90.00
#
_symmetry.space_group_name_H-M   'P 1'
#
loop_
_entity.id
_entity.type
_entity.pdbx_description
1 polymer ?
#
loop_
_entity_poly.entity_id
_entity_poly.type
_entity_poly.pdbx_seq_one_letter_code
_entity_poly.pdbx_strand_id
1 'polypeptide(L)'
;MLEELYNTAHEHRLGGGVLAKILNSVISALSELSTHMNECMDYARWSRIVGVVDGLFDLLNDNPQMILSLSVEEDNENVSNADQPYKIHGSALMNVHLLDSEFTKMLQNADYYSTDYVEKLKGEKELCALIDKSVDYVDQRIDDGIFTQEEICKLYMLKIEHLCYKVHLAFRVCIVRENVGRGAVSTKLACTTVILNYRTSLLFFIFLSLR
;
A
#
# COMPACT_ATOMS: atom_id res chain seq x y z
N MET A 1 -15.08 0.37 15.36
CA MET A 1 -15.58 0.98 14.10
C MET A 1 -15.47 0.06 12.89
N LEU A 2 -14.32 -0.45 12.46
CA LEU A 2 -14.28 -1.42 11.35
C LEU A 2 -15.06 -2.70 11.66
N GLU A 3 -14.80 -3.29 12.82
CA GLU A 3 -15.58 -4.45 13.32
C GLU A 3 -17.06 -4.11 13.49
N GLU A 4 -17.39 -2.90 13.94
CA GLU A 4 -18.79 -2.46 14.09
C GLU A 4 -19.47 -2.30 12.73
N LEU A 5 -18.79 -1.75 11.73
CA LEU A 5 -19.30 -1.63 10.35
C LEU A 5 -19.44 -3.00 9.70
N TYR A 6 -18.48 -3.90 9.90
CA TYR A 6 -18.54 -5.28 9.44
C TYR A 6 -19.70 -6.03 10.09
N ASN A 7 -19.83 -5.94 11.42
CA ASN A 7 -20.92 -6.55 12.18
C ASN A 7 -22.27 -5.98 11.75
N THR A 8 -22.38 -4.66 11.60
CA THR A 8 -23.61 -4.02 11.10
C THR A 8 -23.93 -4.47 9.68
N ALA A 9 -22.93 -4.57 8.79
CA ALA A 9 -23.12 -5.04 7.42
C ALA A 9 -23.53 -6.51 7.35
N HIS A 10 -22.97 -7.34 8.23
CA HIS A 10 -23.34 -8.75 8.36
C HIS A 10 -24.75 -8.90 8.95
N GLU A 11 -25.09 -8.15 9.99
CA GLU A 11 -26.42 -8.13 10.61
C GLU A 11 -27.51 -7.73 9.60
N HIS A 12 -27.19 -6.77 8.73
CA HIS A 12 -28.11 -6.26 7.71
C HIS A 12 -28.03 -7.01 6.37
N ARG A 13 -27.21 -8.06 6.26
CA ARG A 13 -26.97 -8.85 5.02
C ARG A 13 -26.66 -7.97 3.80
N LEU A 14 -25.88 -6.90 3.98
CA LEU A 14 -25.63 -5.93 2.92
C LEU A 14 -24.80 -6.49 1.75
N GLY A 15 -24.21 -7.69 1.90
CA GLY A 15 -23.43 -8.35 0.85
C GLY A 15 -22.01 -7.80 0.74
N GLY A 16 -21.10 -8.59 0.17
CA GLY A 16 -19.67 -8.23 0.08
C GLY A 16 -19.42 -6.97 -0.74
N GLY A 17 -20.19 -6.75 -1.81
CA GLY A 17 -20.06 -5.58 -2.68
C GLY A 17 -20.35 -4.25 -1.97
N VAL A 18 -21.44 -4.18 -1.20
CA VAL A 18 -21.77 -2.98 -0.41
C VAL A 18 -20.73 -2.71 0.65
N LEU A 19 -20.23 -3.74 1.33
CA LEU A 19 -19.19 -3.59 2.34
C LEU A 19 -17.90 -3.01 1.74
N ALA A 20 -17.44 -3.54 0.61
CA ALA A 20 -16.26 -3.04 -0.08
C ALA A 20 -16.43 -1.57 -0.52
N LYS A 21 -17.61 -1.18 -1.02
CA LYS A 21 -17.91 0.21 -1.35
C LYS A 21 -17.91 1.12 -0.12
N ILE A 22 -18.51 0.68 0.99
CA ILE A 22 -18.47 1.43 2.26
C ILE A 22 -17.03 1.63 2.73
N LEU A 23 -16.21 0.56 2.73
CA LEU A 23 -14.80 0.65 3.14
C LEU A 23 -14.04 1.65 2.27
N ASN A 24 -14.21 1.59 0.94
CA ASN A 24 -13.59 2.52 0.02
C ASN A 24 -14.03 3.97 0.27
N SER A 25 -15.33 4.22 0.44
CA SER A 25 -15.85 5.56 0.76
C SER A 25 -15.38 6.09 2.12
N VAL A 26 -15.24 5.22 3.13
CA VAL A 26 -14.69 5.58 4.45
C VAL A 26 -13.23 5.99 4.32
N ILE A 27 -12.42 5.28 3.52
CA ILE A 27 -11.03 5.65 3.26
C ILE A 27 -10.96 7.05 2.62
N SER A 28 -11.75 7.29 1.57
CA SER A 28 -11.82 8.58 0.90
C SER A 28 -12.19 9.70 1.89
N ALA A 29 -13.25 9.52 2.67
CA ALA A 29 -13.71 10.53 3.65
C ALA A 29 -12.66 10.82 4.74
N LEU A 30 -11.96 9.78 5.24
CA LEU A 30 -10.89 9.97 6.24
C LEU A 30 -9.66 10.67 5.65
N SER A 31 -9.42 10.53 4.35
CA SER A 31 -8.29 11.15 3.63
C SER A 31 -8.54 12.60 3.18
N GLU A 32 -9.78 12.97 2.85
CA GLU A 32 -10.14 14.32 2.39
C GLU A 32 -9.95 15.40 3.49
N LEU A 33 -10.13 15.00 4.75
CA LEU A 33 -9.94 15.88 5.92
C LEU A 33 -8.53 16.50 6.00
N SER A 34 -7.49 15.80 5.52
CA SER A 34 -6.12 16.32 5.44
C SER A 34 -5.88 17.19 4.19
N THR A 35 -6.54 16.88 3.08
CA THR A 35 -6.32 17.54 1.78
C THR A 35 -6.85 18.98 1.75
N HIS A 36 -7.98 19.25 2.42
CA HIS A 36 -8.59 20.59 2.42
C HIS A 36 -7.89 21.61 3.31
N MET A 37 -7.23 21.16 4.39
CA MET A 37 -6.57 22.04 5.36
C MET A 37 -5.06 22.18 5.10
N ASN A 38 -4.51 21.41 4.14
CA ASN A 38 -3.06 21.27 3.90
C ASN A 38 -2.28 20.91 5.19
N GLU A 39 -3.00 20.35 6.16
CA GLU A 39 -2.50 19.88 7.42
C GLU A 39 -2.14 18.41 7.26
N CYS A 40 -0.96 18.05 7.75
CA CYS A 40 -0.52 16.68 7.77
C CYS A 40 -1.47 15.83 8.63
N MET A 41 -1.83 14.66 8.11
CA MET A 41 -2.65 13.70 8.84
C MET A 41 -2.01 13.34 10.19
N ASP A 42 -2.84 13.21 11.25
CA ASP A 42 -2.34 12.71 12.52
C ASP A 42 -2.08 11.19 12.46
N TYR A 43 -1.12 10.69 13.27
CA TYR A 43 -0.72 9.29 13.24
C TYR A 43 -1.85 8.32 13.61
N ALA A 44 -2.73 8.72 14.52
CA ALA A 44 -3.85 7.88 14.95
C ALA A 44 -4.86 7.64 13.81
N ARG A 45 -5.14 8.67 13.02
CA ARG A 45 -5.98 8.59 11.82
C ARG A 45 -5.30 7.79 10.73
N TRP A 46 -4.02 8.04 10.48
CA TRP A 46 -3.26 7.28 9.50
C TRP A 46 -3.26 5.78 9.81
N SER A 47 -2.93 5.39 11.04
CA SER A 47 -2.92 3.99 11.49
C SER A 47 -4.31 3.35 11.39
N ARG A 48 -5.36 4.13 11.65
CA ARG A 48 -6.75 3.68 11.44
C ARG A 48 -7.04 3.40 9.96
N ILE A 49 -6.65 4.30 9.04
CA ILE A 49 -6.87 4.10 7.60
C ILE A 49 -6.07 2.88 7.13
N VAL A 50 -4.84 2.67 7.60
CA VAL A 50 -4.05 1.47 7.31
C VAL A 50 -4.85 0.20 7.64
N GLY A 51 -5.48 0.13 8.82
CA GLY A 51 -6.33 -1.00 9.19
C GLY A 51 -7.59 -1.16 8.31
N VAL A 52 -8.18 -0.06 7.85
CA VAL A 52 -9.34 -0.10 6.93
C VAL A 52 -8.92 -0.64 5.57
N VAL A 53 -7.78 -0.19 5.04
CA VAL A 53 -7.24 -0.65 3.75
C VAL A 53 -6.80 -2.12 3.84
N ASP A 54 -6.18 -2.52 4.94
CA ASP A 54 -5.79 -3.92 5.17
C ASP A 54 -7.00 -4.87 5.15
N GLY A 55 -8.09 -4.48 5.84
CA GLY A 55 -9.34 -5.22 5.83
C GLY A 55 -10.08 -5.19 4.48
N LEU A 56 -9.91 -4.13 3.69
CA LEU A 56 -10.40 -4.09 2.31
C LEU A 56 -9.66 -5.12 1.44
N PHE A 57 -8.34 -5.27 1.58
CA PHE A 57 -7.59 -6.31 0.89
C PHE A 57 -8.01 -7.72 1.32
N ASP A 58 -8.30 -7.95 2.61
CA ASP A 58 -8.82 -9.25 3.07
C ASP A 58 -10.16 -9.56 2.41
N LEU A 59 -11.09 -8.60 2.41
CA LEU A 59 -12.39 -8.77 1.77
C LEU A 59 -12.26 -9.06 0.27
N LEU A 60 -11.35 -8.36 -0.43
CA LEU A 60 -11.08 -8.60 -1.84
C LEU A 60 -10.49 -10.00 -2.07
N ASN A 61 -9.53 -10.42 -1.26
CA ASN A 61 -8.90 -11.76 -1.34
C ASN A 61 -9.90 -12.89 -1.07
N ASP A 62 -10.79 -12.71 -0.09
CA ASP A 62 -11.84 -13.68 0.24
C ASP A 62 -12.91 -13.79 -0.87
N ASN A 63 -13.02 -12.78 -1.74
CA ASN A 63 -14.00 -12.72 -2.82
C ASN A 63 -13.33 -12.53 -4.19
N PRO A 64 -12.76 -13.59 -4.81
CA PRO A 64 -12.07 -13.50 -6.11
C PRO A 64 -12.90 -12.94 -7.26
N GLN A 65 -14.22 -13.10 -7.21
CA GLN A 65 -15.15 -12.60 -8.23
C GLN A 65 -15.40 -11.09 -8.10
N MET A 66 -14.95 -10.45 -7.02
CA MET A 66 -15.14 -9.02 -6.79
C MET A 66 -14.07 -8.21 -7.54
N ILE A 67 -14.54 -7.24 -8.32
CA ILE A 67 -13.72 -6.33 -9.13
C ILE A 67 -13.82 -4.94 -8.53
N LEU A 68 -12.69 -4.42 -8.07
CA LEU A 68 -12.51 -3.03 -7.67
C LEU A 68 -11.52 -2.39 -8.65
N SER A 69 -12.01 -1.52 -9.53
CA SER A 69 -11.20 -0.89 -10.57
C SER A 69 -11.66 0.52 -10.91
N LEU A 70 -10.72 1.35 -11.34
CA LEU A 70 -10.99 2.67 -11.91
C LEU A 70 -11.66 2.59 -13.29
N SER A 71 -11.52 1.46 -14.00
CA SER A 71 -12.11 1.29 -15.34
C SER A 71 -13.61 1.01 -15.29
N VAL A 72 -14.16 0.67 -14.12
CA VAL A 72 -15.60 0.53 -13.90
C VAL A 72 -16.16 1.92 -13.71
N GLU A 73 -17.03 2.40 -14.59
CA GLU A 73 -17.72 3.68 -14.39
C GLU A 73 -18.73 3.58 -13.23
N GLU A 74 -18.97 4.69 -12.51
CA GLU A 74 -19.90 4.71 -11.36
C GLU A 74 -21.31 4.22 -11.74
N ASP A 75 -21.78 4.55 -12.95
CA ASP A 75 -23.09 4.14 -13.48
C ASP A 75 -23.18 2.64 -13.80
N ASN A 76 -22.03 1.97 -13.94
CA ASN A 76 -21.90 0.55 -14.29
C ASN A 76 -21.55 -0.33 -13.07
N GLU A 77 -21.59 0.23 -11.87
CA GLU A 77 -21.34 -0.53 -10.66
C GLU A 77 -22.42 -1.58 -10.38
N ASN A 78 -21.98 -2.71 -9.86
CA ASN A 78 -22.84 -3.70 -9.26
C ASN A 78 -22.37 -4.04 -7.85
N VAL A 79 -23.05 -3.50 -6.85
CA VAL A 79 -22.76 -3.75 -5.42
C VAL A 79 -23.78 -4.64 -4.73
N SER A 80 -24.99 -4.78 -5.29
CA SER A 80 -26.13 -5.41 -4.62
C SER A 80 -26.65 -6.67 -5.34
N ASN A 81 -26.42 -6.80 -6.65
CA ASN A 81 -26.91 -7.96 -7.39
C ASN A 81 -25.95 -9.13 -7.22
N ALA A 82 -26.39 -10.14 -6.46
CA ALA A 82 -25.62 -11.35 -6.20
C ALA A 82 -25.55 -12.32 -7.40
N ASP A 83 -26.40 -12.14 -8.42
CA ASP A 83 -26.40 -12.98 -9.62
C ASP A 83 -25.30 -12.60 -10.62
N GLN A 84 -24.58 -11.50 -10.37
CA GLN A 84 -23.48 -11.00 -11.18
C GLN A 84 -22.25 -10.72 -10.31
N PRO A 85 -21.02 -10.82 -10.87
CA PRO A 85 -19.82 -10.41 -10.16
C PRO A 85 -19.94 -8.97 -9.65
N TYR A 86 -19.49 -8.73 -8.42
CA TYR A 86 -19.50 -7.40 -7.84
C TYR A 86 -18.49 -6.51 -8.56
N LYS A 87 -18.92 -5.34 -9.02
CA LYS A 87 -18.09 -4.35 -9.72
C LYS A 87 -18.21 -3.02 -9.00
N ILE A 88 -17.09 -2.49 -8.56
CA ILE A 88 -17.02 -1.30 -7.72
C ILE A 88 -16.04 -0.32 -8.35
N HIS A 89 -16.44 0.94 -8.47
CA HIS A 89 -15.54 2.00 -8.90
C HIS A 89 -14.58 2.34 -7.76
N GLY A 90 -13.28 2.30 -8.06
CA GLY A 90 -12.24 2.71 -7.12
C GLY A 90 -10.94 1.92 -7.26
N SER A 91 -9.93 2.31 -6.48
CA SER A 91 -8.63 1.64 -6.48
C SER A 91 -8.10 1.47 -5.06
N ALA A 92 -7.97 0.22 -4.64
CA ALA A 92 -7.27 -0.11 -3.39
C ALA A 92 -5.77 0.28 -3.47
N LEU A 93 -5.16 0.22 -4.66
CA LEU A 93 -3.75 0.56 -4.86
C LEU A 93 -3.50 2.05 -4.65
N MET A 94 -4.41 2.91 -5.14
CA MET A 94 -4.32 4.36 -4.88
C MET A 94 -4.41 4.68 -3.38
N ASN A 95 -5.20 3.94 -2.61
CA ASN A 95 -5.29 4.12 -1.16
C ASN A 95 -3.94 3.83 -0.47
N VAL A 96 -3.20 2.82 -0.92
CA VAL A 96 -1.86 2.49 -0.42
C VAL A 96 -0.86 3.61 -0.74
N HIS A 97 -0.90 4.14 -1.97
CA HIS A 97 -0.08 5.29 -2.35
C HIS A 97 -0.37 6.55 -1.53
N LEU A 98 -1.64 6.80 -1.25
CA LEU A 98 -2.05 7.91 -0.41
C LEU A 98 -1.51 7.75 1.02
N LEU A 99 -1.60 6.55 1.59
CA LEU A 99 -1.04 6.24 2.91
C LEU A 99 0.47 6.46 2.98
N ASP A 100 1.22 6.06 1.96
CA ASP A 100 2.66 6.31 1.88
C ASP A 100 3.00 7.81 1.82
N SER A 101 2.29 8.57 0.99
CA SER A 101 2.47 10.02 0.86
C SER A 101 2.21 10.73 2.19
N GLU A 102 1.12 10.39 2.87
CA GLU A 102 0.80 10.96 4.18
C GLU A 102 1.78 10.52 5.27
N PHE A 103 2.26 9.28 5.23
CA PHE A 103 3.30 8.79 6.14
C PHE A 103 4.60 9.59 6.01
N THR A 104 5.03 9.84 4.77
CA THR A 104 6.21 10.66 4.49
C THR A 104 6.04 12.09 5.01
N LYS A 105 4.87 12.72 4.80
CA LYS A 105 4.58 14.06 5.35
C LYS A 105 4.61 14.07 6.88
N MET A 106 4.08 13.03 7.55
CA MET A 106 4.10 12.92 9.01
C MET A 106 5.51 12.87 9.56
N LEU A 107 6.40 12.10 8.93
CA LEU A 107 7.80 12.01 9.32
C LEU A 107 8.55 13.32 9.07
N GLN A 108 8.25 14.02 7.96
CA GLN A 108 8.87 15.31 7.65
C GLN A 108 8.48 16.42 8.63
N ASN A 109 7.25 16.40 9.15
CA ASN A 109 6.77 17.40 10.10
C ASN A 109 7.17 17.13 11.55
N ALA A 110 7.55 15.90 11.89
CA ALA A 110 8.00 15.55 13.23
C ALA A 110 9.48 15.91 13.45
N ASP A 111 9.83 16.32 14.68
CA ASP A 111 11.23 16.57 15.03
C ASP A 111 11.99 15.24 15.11
N TYR A 112 13.05 15.10 14.31
CA TYR A 112 13.90 13.91 14.23
C TYR A 112 14.49 13.44 15.58
N TYR A 113 14.70 14.36 16.53
CA TYR A 113 15.23 14.01 17.86
C TYR A 113 14.14 13.67 18.88
N SER A 114 12.86 13.81 18.50
CA SER A 114 11.74 13.58 19.39
C SER A 114 11.37 12.10 19.51
N THR A 115 10.78 11.74 20.64
CA THR A 115 10.18 10.42 20.83
C THR A 115 8.97 10.21 19.91
N ASP A 116 8.26 11.28 19.53
CA ASP A 116 7.12 11.25 18.60
C ASP A 116 7.54 10.78 17.20
N TYR A 117 8.70 11.23 16.70
CA TYR A 117 9.25 10.73 15.42
C TYR A 117 9.52 9.22 15.48
N VAL A 118 10.10 8.73 16.58
CA VAL A 118 10.38 7.30 16.77
C VAL A 118 9.10 6.49 16.85
N GLU A 119 8.05 7.01 17.47
CA GLU A 119 6.75 6.35 17.52
C GLU A 119 6.10 6.27 16.14
N LYS A 120 6.09 7.37 15.39
CA LYS A 120 5.59 7.40 14.01
C LYS A 120 6.37 6.45 13.09
N LEU A 121 7.69 6.39 13.24
CA LEU A 121 8.55 5.52 12.42
C LEU A 121 8.19 4.02 12.57
N LYS A 122 7.64 3.59 13.71
CA LYS A 122 7.19 2.20 13.88
C LYS A 122 6.08 1.81 12.89
N GLY A 123 5.29 2.77 12.43
CA GLY A 123 4.26 2.59 11.40
C GLY A 123 4.81 2.14 10.04
N GLU A 124 6.10 2.37 9.75
CA GLU A 124 6.74 1.91 8.51
C GLU A 124 6.60 0.39 8.33
N LYS A 125 6.63 -0.37 9.44
CA LYS A 125 6.44 -1.82 9.39
C LYS A 125 5.04 -2.20 8.90
N GLU A 126 4.03 -1.49 9.36
CA GLU A 126 2.63 -1.71 8.98
C GLU A 126 2.42 -1.33 7.51
N LEU A 127 2.98 -0.19 7.08
CA LEU A 127 2.95 0.25 5.69
C LEU A 127 3.67 -0.74 4.75
N CYS A 128 4.86 -1.21 5.12
CA CYS A 128 5.59 -2.22 4.34
C CYS A 128 4.79 -3.52 4.18
N ALA A 129 4.16 -3.99 5.25
CA ALA A 129 3.32 -5.19 5.21
C ALA A 129 2.10 -4.99 4.30
N LEU A 130 1.49 -3.80 4.34
CA LEU A 130 0.40 -3.45 3.45
C LEU A 130 0.85 -3.42 1.98
N ILE A 131 2.02 -2.85 1.68
CA ILE A 131 2.58 -2.84 0.32
C ILE A 131 2.85 -4.27 -0.16
N ASP A 132 3.42 -5.14 0.69
CA ASP A 132 3.61 -6.56 0.37
C ASP A 132 2.28 -7.24 0.01
N LYS A 133 1.26 -7.08 0.85
CA LYS A 133 -0.09 -7.62 0.61
C LYS A 133 -0.71 -7.08 -0.69
N SER A 134 -0.46 -5.82 -1.00
CA SER A 134 -0.93 -5.17 -2.22
C SER A 134 -0.26 -5.74 -3.46
N VAL A 135 1.04 -6.03 -3.40
CA VAL A 135 1.78 -6.68 -4.50
C VAL A 135 1.28 -8.10 -4.70
N ASP A 136 1.12 -8.88 -3.62
CA ASP A 136 0.57 -10.24 -3.70
C ASP A 136 -0.84 -10.25 -4.33
N TYR A 137 -1.67 -9.26 -4.00
CA TYR A 137 -3.00 -9.09 -4.59
C TYR A 137 -2.95 -8.81 -6.09
N VAL A 138 -2.03 -7.94 -6.54
CA VAL A 138 -1.85 -7.64 -7.97
C VAL A 138 -1.29 -8.85 -8.71
N ASP A 139 -0.29 -9.54 -8.15
CA ASP A 139 0.35 -10.71 -8.78
C ASP A 139 -0.67 -11.83 -9.03
N GLN A 140 -1.63 -12.02 -8.12
CA GLN A 140 -2.69 -13.03 -8.26
C GLN A 140 -3.74 -12.69 -9.33
N ARG A 141 -3.85 -11.41 -9.72
CA ARG A 141 -4.93 -10.90 -10.60
C ARG A 141 -4.40 -10.09 -11.79
N ILE A 142 -3.13 -10.23 -12.12
CA ILE A 142 -2.48 -9.48 -13.19
C ILE A 142 -3.10 -9.81 -14.56
N ASP A 143 -3.53 -11.06 -14.75
CA ASP A 143 -4.13 -11.57 -15.98
C ASP A 143 -5.61 -11.16 -16.15
N ASP A 144 -6.26 -10.70 -15.08
CA ASP A 144 -7.68 -10.35 -15.09
C ASP A 144 -7.94 -8.98 -15.76
N GLY A 145 -6.89 -8.20 -16.03
CA GLY A 145 -7.01 -6.89 -16.68
C GLY A 145 -7.74 -5.84 -15.84
N ILE A 146 -7.81 -6.04 -14.52
CA ILE A 146 -8.55 -5.19 -13.58
C ILE A 146 -7.81 -3.88 -13.32
N PHE A 147 -6.48 -3.92 -13.30
CA PHE A 147 -5.64 -2.76 -12.95
C PHE A 147 -5.12 -2.06 -14.20
N THR A 148 -4.97 -0.75 -14.11
CA THR A 148 -4.24 -0.01 -15.13
C THR A 148 -2.73 -0.24 -15.01
N GLN A 149 -2.02 -0.18 -16.13
CA GLN A 149 -0.56 -0.30 -16.13
C GLN A 149 0.11 0.75 -15.23
N GLU A 150 -0.47 1.95 -15.12
CA GLU A 150 0.04 3.02 -14.27
C GLU A 150 -0.04 2.65 -12.78
N GLU A 151 -1.15 2.06 -12.34
CA GLU A 151 -1.31 1.60 -10.95
C GLU A 151 -0.28 0.53 -10.59
N ILE A 152 -0.11 -0.47 -11.46
CA ILE A 152 0.86 -1.55 -11.27
C ILE A 152 2.29 -0.98 -11.18
N CYS A 153 2.66 -0.12 -12.13
CA CYS A 153 3.99 0.49 -12.17
C CYS A 153 4.27 1.30 -10.89
N LYS A 154 3.31 2.11 -10.44
CA LYS A 154 3.47 2.90 -9.21
C LYS A 154 3.65 2.01 -8.01
N LEU A 155 2.87 0.93 -7.88
CA LEU A 155 2.96 0.01 -6.75
C LEU A 155 4.34 -0.65 -6.65
N TYR A 156 4.88 -1.18 -7.75
CA TYR A 156 6.22 -1.78 -7.73
C TYR A 156 7.31 -0.75 -7.47
N MET A 157 7.17 0.47 -8.00
CA MET A 157 8.12 1.56 -7.68
C MET A 157 8.11 1.86 -6.18
N LEU A 158 6.93 1.97 -5.56
CA LEU A 158 6.77 2.14 -4.12
C LEU A 158 7.43 0.99 -3.35
N LYS A 159 7.24 -0.26 -3.78
CA LYS A 159 7.89 -1.42 -3.15
C LYS A 159 9.42 -1.33 -3.20
N ILE A 160 9.98 -0.90 -4.32
CA ILE A 160 11.43 -0.74 -4.49
C ILE A 160 11.96 0.36 -3.59
N GLU A 161 11.26 1.49 -3.47
CA GLU A 161 11.66 2.61 -2.61
C GLU A 161 11.79 2.18 -1.14
N HIS A 162 10.78 1.50 -0.61
CA HIS A 162 10.79 0.95 0.75
C HIS A 162 11.82 -0.16 0.96
N LEU A 163 12.07 -1.00 -0.06
CA LEU A 163 13.13 -2.02 0.00
C LEU A 163 14.53 -1.39 0.01
N CYS A 164 14.77 -0.40 -0.84
CA CYS A 164 16.07 0.27 -0.97
C CYS A 164 16.43 1.04 0.31
N TYR A 165 15.44 1.67 0.96
CA TYR A 165 15.65 2.33 2.25
C TYR A 165 16.08 1.33 3.32
N LYS A 166 15.40 0.19 3.41
CA LYS A 166 15.72 -0.88 4.37
C LYS A 166 17.10 -1.49 4.13
N VAL A 167 17.49 -1.72 2.88
CA VAL A 167 18.83 -2.22 2.52
C VAL A 167 19.89 -1.18 2.88
N HIS A 168 19.65 0.11 2.63
CA HIS A 168 20.58 1.17 3.03
C HIS A 168 20.74 1.26 4.56
N LEU A 169 19.65 1.18 5.33
CA LEU A 169 19.73 1.12 6.79
C LEU A 169 20.44 -0.13 7.30
N ALA A 170 20.12 -1.30 6.74
CA ALA A 170 20.75 -2.56 7.12
C ALA A 170 22.26 -2.55 6.81
N PHE A 171 22.67 -2.03 5.66
CA PHE A 171 24.09 -1.79 5.36
C PHE A 171 24.71 -0.80 6.34
N ARG A 172 24.02 0.28 6.73
CA ARG A 172 24.53 1.24 7.71
C ARG A 172 24.71 0.62 9.10
N VAL A 173 23.78 -0.24 9.53
CA VAL A 173 23.88 -0.99 10.81
C VAL A 173 24.98 -2.06 10.76
N CYS A 174 25.12 -2.80 9.65
CA CYS A 174 26.20 -3.77 9.46
C CYS A 174 27.57 -3.09 9.43
N ILE A 175 27.72 -1.94 8.76
CA ILE A 175 28.95 -1.14 8.74
C ILE A 175 29.29 -0.65 10.15
N VAL A 176 28.33 -0.18 10.95
CA VAL A 176 28.61 0.22 12.35
C VAL A 176 29.06 -0.97 13.20
N ARG A 177 28.50 -2.16 12.98
CA ARG A 177 28.92 -3.39 13.70
C ARG A 177 30.28 -3.93 13.26
N GLU A 178 30.63 -3.83 11.97
CA GLU A 178 31.94 -4.26 11.46
C GLU A 178 33.06 -3.24 11.72
N ASN A 179 32.77 -1.92 11.76
CA ASN A 179 33.78 -0.89 12.07
C ASN A 179 34.14 -0.81 13.56
N VAL A 180 33.38 -1.45 14.46
CA VAL A 180 33.84 -1.72 15.83
C VAL A 180 34.86 -2.89 15.85
N GLY A 181 34.93 -3.69 14.77
CA GLY A 181 35.71 -4.92 14.71
C GLY A 181 36.92 -4.94 13.77
N ARG A 182 36.93 -4.22 12.64
CA ARG A 182 38.06 -4.25 11.69
C ARG A 182 37.99 -3.07 10.70
N GLY A 183 39.14 -2.44 10.47
CA GLY A 183 39.29 -1.26 9.63
C GLY A 183 38.78 -1.41 8.20
N ALA A 184 38.13 -0.32 7.75
CA ALA A 184 37.63 0.02 6.42
C ALA A 184 38.09 -0.84 5.22
N VAL A 185 37.13 -1.51 4.59
CA VAL A 185 37.22 -1.97 3.19
C VAL A 185 36.06 -1.39 2.38
N SER A 186 36.39 -0.93 1.17
CA SER A 186 35.60 -0.13 0.22
C SER A 186 34.18 -0.67 -0.08
N THR A 187 33.16 0.09 0.32
CA THR A 187 31.72 -0.26 0.27
C THR A 187 30.97 0.26 -0.97
N LYS A 188 31.64 0.93 -1.92
CA LYS A 188 30.97 1.47 -3.12
C LYS A 188 30.58 0.43 -4.18
N LEU A 189 31.18 -0.76 -4.16
CA LEU A 189 31.01 -1.73 -5.26
C LEU A 189 29.79 -2.66 -5.10
N ALA A 190 29.36 -2.96 -3.87
CA ALA A 190 28.26 -3.91 -3.62
C ALA A 190 26.86 -3.32 -3.85
N CYS A 191 26.68 -2.02 -3.58
CA CYS A 191 25.39 -1.33 -3.73
C CYS A 191 24.94 -1.28 -5.20
N THR A 192 25.89 -1.09 -6.13
CA THR A 192 25.61 -1.03 -7.56
C THR A 192 25.19 -2.38 -8.13
N THR A 193 25.74 -3.50 -7.64
CA THR A 193 25.46 -4.84 -8.18
C THR A 193 24.06 -5.36 -7.79
N VAL A 194 23.57 -5.08 -6.58
CA VAL A 194 22.22 -5.49 -6.15
C VAL A 194 21.15 -4.63 -6.85
N ILE A 195 21.35 -3.32 -6.91
CA ILE A 195 20.44 -2.40 -7.60
C ILE A 195 20.41 -2.67 -9.12
N LEU A 196 21.55 -3.01 -9.72
CA LEU A 196 21.62 -3.41 -11.14
C LEU A 196 20.94 -4.76 -11.41
N ASN A 197 21.14 -5.78 -10.56
CA ASN A 197 20.54 -7.11 -10.76
C ASN A 197 19.00 -7.09 -10.64
N TYR A 198 18.45 -6.29 -9.73
CA TYR A 198 16.99 -6.11 -9.63
C TYR A 198 16.46 -5.22 -10.76
N ARG A 199 17.18 -4.15 -11.15
CA ARG A 199 16.80 -3.36 -12.34
C ARG A 199 16.80 -4.18 -13.62
N THR A 200 17.77 -5.07 -13.85
CA THR A 200 17.81 -5.93 -15.03
C THR A 200 16.73 -7.00 -15.01
N SER A 201 16.43 -7.60 -13.86
CA SER A 201 15.37 -8.62 -13.74
C SER A 201 13.98 -8.02 -13.89
N LEU A 202 13.75 -6.80 -13.39
CA LEU A 202 12.47 -6.11 -13.51
C LEU A 202 12.28 -5.48 -14.89
N LEU A 203 13.34 -4.94 -15.52
CA LEU A 203 13.28 -4.57 -16.94
C LEU A 203 12.97 -5.78 -17.83
N PHE A 204 13.47 -6.96 -17.48
CA PHE A 204 13.18 -8.21 -18.18
C PHE A 204 11.72 -8.66 -17.97
N PHE A 205 11.18 -8.54 -16.75
CA PHE A 205 9.77 -8.82 -16.45
C PHE A 205 8.81 -7.82 -17.11
N ILE A 206 9.10 -6.52 -17.03
CA ILE A 206 8.34 -5.46 -17.70
C ILE A 206 8.40 -5.65 -19.22
N PHE A 207 9.55 -6.03 -19.80
CA PHE A 207 9.66 -6.35 -21.23
C PHE A 207 8.96 -7.65 -21.65
N LEU A 208 8.88 -8.67 -20.78
CA LEU A 208 8.18 -9.92 -21.09
C LEU A 208 6.65 -9.77 -21.00
N SER A 209 6.14 -8.97 -20.06
CA SER A 209 4.69 -8.65 -19.96
C SER A 209 4.23 -7.64 -21.02
N LEU A 210 5.14 -7.06 -21.81
CA LEU A 210 4.86 -6.15 -22.93
C LEU A 210 4.77 -6.88 -24.30
N ARG A 211 4.68 -8.21 -24.33
CA ARG A 211 4.62 -9.00 -25.57
C ARG A 211 3.41 -9.92 -25.64
#